data_AF-A0A2D8HWS6-F1
#
_entry.id   AF-A0A2D8HWS6-F1
#
_cell.length_a   1.000
_cell.length_b   1.000
_cell.length_c   1.000
_cell.angle_alpha   90.00
_cell.angle_beta   90.00
_cell.angle_gamma   90.00
#
_symmetry.space_group_name_H-M   'P 1'
#
loop_
_entity.id
_entity.type
_entity.pdbx_description
1 polymer ?
#
loop_
_entity_poly.entity_id
_entity_poly.type
_entity_poly.pdbx_seq_one_letter_code
_entity_poly.pdbx_strand_id
1 'polypeptide(L)'
;MNHSPIISLDDYELCDEPIGRVVYFEATIEDVVQVSCATRFDPAEFASAVCTADLLLSEDEEPPKTYADFMALAKQVEVWNPKEYGYD
;
A
#
# COMPACT_ATOMS: atom_id res chain seq x y z
N MET A 1 -2.42 0.48 19.83
CA MET A 1 -1.78 1.45 18.92
C MET A 1 -1.83 0.79 17.55
N ASN A 2 -2.71 1.24 16.64
CA ASN A 2 -2.72 0.71 15.27
C ASN A 2 -1.43 1.17 14.60
N HIS A 3 -0.43 0.29 14.56
CA HIS A 3 0.66 0.43 13.61
C HIS A 3 0.04 0.21 12.23
N SER A 4 -0.07 1.27 11.43
CA SER A 4 -0.26 1.08 10.00
C SER A 4 1.00 0.42 9.47
N PRO A 5 0.91 -0.67 8.69
CA PRO A 5 2.08 -1.38 8.19
C PRO A 5 2.86 -0.58 7.13
N ILE A 6 2.42 0.65 6.83
CA ILE A 6 3.06 1.57 5.87
C ILE A 6 4.30 2.18 6.52
N ILE A 7 5.48 1.83 6.02
CA ILE A 7 6.76 2.43 6.39
C ILE A 7 6.92 3.80 5.73
N SER A 8 6.65 3.86 4.41
CA SER A 8 6.68 5.09 3.61
C SER A 8 5.64 5.03 2.50
N LEU A 9 5.05 6.18 2.17
CA LEU A 9 4.28 6.36 0.94
C LEU A 9 5.24 6.97 -0.09
N ASP A 10 5.58 6.17 -1.08
CA ASP A 10 6.64 6.46 -2.05
C ASP A 10 6.08 7.19 -3.29
N ASP A 11 4.87 6.83 -3.73
CA ASP A 11 4.15 7.50 -4.82
C ASP A 11 2.63 7.51 -4.57
N TYR A 12 1.93 8.49 -5.15
CA TYR A 12 0.48 8.58 -5.07
C TYR A 12 -0.08 9.42 -6.22
N GLU A 13 -1.15 8.94 -6.83
CA GLU A 13 -1.78 9.60 -7.98
C GLU A 13 -3.30 9.52 -7.88
N LEU A 14 -3.98 10.63 -8.17
CA LEU A 14 -5.44 10.66 -8.32
C LEU A 14 -5.78 10.63 -9.82
N CYS A 15 -6.52 9.61 -10.23
CA CYS A 15 -6.97 9.41 -11.60
C CYS A 15 -8.50 9.47 -11.68
N ASP A 16 -9.01 10.14 -12.71
CA ASP A 16 -10.42 10.13 -13.07
C ASP A 16 -10.66 9.00 -14.09
N GLU A 17 -11.15 7.86 -13.60
CA GLU A 17 -11.46 6.68 -14.40
C GLU A 17 -12.96 6.64 -14.78
N PRO A 18 -13.39 5.84 -15.77
CA PRO A 18 -14.79 5.70 -16.14
C PRO A 18 -15.70 5.20 -15.01
N ILE A 19 -15.10 4.56 -13.99
CA ILE A 19 -15.77 4.03 -12.81
C ILE A 19 -15.84 5.03 -11.65
N GLY A 20 -15.23 6.21 -11.78
CA GLY A 20 -15.12 7.20 -10.71
C GLY A 20 -13.67 7.63 -10.47
N ARG A 21 -13.42 8.27 -9.33
CA ARG A 21 -12.10 8.72 -8.93
C ARG A 21 -11.34 7.60 -8.24
N VAL A 22 -10.22 7.20 -8.81
CA VAL A 22 -9.36 6.16 -8.25
C VAL A 22 -8.07 6.82 -7.78
N VAL A 23 -7.65 6.49 -6.57
CA VAL A 23 -6.34 6.88 -6.06
C VAL A 23 -5.42 5.67 -6.09
N TYR A 24 -4.31 5.80 -6.80
CA TYR A 24 -3.24 4.84 -6.82
C TYR A 24 -2.21 5.21 -5.76
N PHE A 25 -1.70 4.20 -5.06
CA PHE A 25 -0.67 4.34 -4.04
C PHE A 25 0.47 3.38 -4.34
N GLU A 26 1.69 3.86 -4.15
CA GLU A 26 2.89 3.04 -4.03
C GLU A 26 3.49 3.30 -2.65
N ALA A 27 3.64 2.26 -1.85
CA ALA A 27 4.13 2.37 -0.49
C ALA A 27 5.02 1.20 -0.12
N THR A 28 6.04 1.45 0.69
CA THR A 28 6.82 0.42 1.31
C THR A 28 6.09 -0.07 2.55
N ILE A 29 5.67 -1.34 2.54
CA ILE A 29 4.89 -1.96 3.60
C ILE A 29 5.79 -2.94 4.37
N GLU A 30 5.73 -2.91 5.69
CA GLU A 30 6.44 -3.85 6.57
C GLU A 30 5.83 -5.26 6.51
N ASP A 31 6.66 -6.27 6.76
CA ASP A 31 6.21 -7.65 7.01
C ASP A 31 5.44 -8.32 5.85
N VAL A 32 5.57 -7.85 4.60
CA VAL A 32 4.79 -8.36 3.46
C VAL A 32 5.40 -9.62 2.84
N VAL A 33 6.73 -9.71 2.76
CA VAL A 33 7.41 -10.79 2.05
C VAL A 33 8.14 -11.68 3.06
N GLN A 34 7.73 -12.94 3.14
CA GLN A 34 8.45 -13.95 3.92
C GLN A 34 9.78 -14.25 3.23
N VAL A 35 10.89 -13.89 3.87
CA VAL A 35 12.25 -14.08 3.35
C VAL A 35 12.90 -15.36 3.84
N SER A 36 12.35 -16.02 4.88
CA SER A 36 12.84 -17.31 5.35
C SER A 36 11.71 -18.28 5.67
N CYS A 37 11.89 -19.56 5.32
CA CYS A 37 10.92 -20.60 5.64
C CYS A 37 10.87 -20.78 7.17
N ALA A 38 9.68 -20.68 7.77
CA ALA A 38 9.51 -20.98 9.18
C ALA A 38 9.91 -22.44 9.44
N THR A 39 10.93 -22.64 10.27
CA THR A 39 11.29 -23.95 10.80
C THR A 39 10.92 -24.04 12.28
N ARG A 40 11.05 -25.23 12.87
CA ARG A 40 10.82 -25.42 14.32
C ARG A 40 11.80 -24.60 15.18
N PHE A 41 12.96 -24.22 14.63
CA PHE A 41 14.03 -23.54 15.36
C PHE A 41 14.24 -22.08 14.92
N ASP A 42 13.75 -21.72 13.73
CA ASP A 42 13.84 -20.37 13.17
C ASP A 42 12.44 -19.87 12.78
N PRO A 43 11.95 -18.79 13.41
CA PRO A 43 10.67 -18.18 13.01
C PRO A 43 10.75 -17.63 11.59
N ALA A 44 9.60 -17.45 10.93
CA ALA A 44 9.56 -16.75 9.66
C ALA A 44 10.09 -15.33 9.83
N GLU A 45 11.08 -14.97 9.02
CA GLU A 45 11.51 -13.59 8.87
C GLU A 45 10.71 -12.98 7.71
N PHE A 46 10.19 -11.78 7.94
CA PHE A 46 9.52 -11.00 6.92
C PHE A 46 10.30 -9.71 6.69
N ALA A 47 10.41 -9.34 5.42
CA ALA A 47 11.00 -8.08 5.00
C ALA A 47 9.91 -7.12 4.50
N SER A 48 10.27 -5.85 4.42
CA SER A 48 9.42 -4.87 3.76
C SER A 48 9.46 -5.03 2.25
N ALA A 49 8.36 -4.71 1.59
CA ALA A 49 8.27 -4.68 0.14
C ALA A 49 7.58 -3.43 -0.35
N VAL A 50 8.00 -2.93 -1.52
CA VAL A 50 7.25 -1.91 -2.25
C VAL A 50 5.97 -2.56 -2.75
N CYS A 51 4.84 -2.01 -2.36
CA CYS A 51 3.52 -2.50 -2.69
C CYS A 51 2.72 -1.40 -3.37
N THR A 52 1.81 -1.82 -4.24
CA THR A 52 0.84 -0.95 -4.89
C THR A 52 -0.56 -1.26 -4.40
N ALA A 53 -1.38 -0.23 -4.29
CA ALA A 53 -2.79 -0.38 -4.02
C ALA A 53 -3.60 0.69 -4.76
N ASP A 54 -4.86 0.37 -5.02
CA ASP A 54 -5.83 1.30 -5.55
C ASP A 54 -7.01 1.42 -4.60
N LEU A 55 -7.55 2.64 -4.49
CA LEU A 55 -8.74 2.92 -3.70
C LEU A 55 -9.71 3.74 -4.56
N LEU A 56 -10.90 3.20 -4.77
CA LEU A 56 -12.00 3.94 -5.38
C LEU A 56 -12.60 4.89 -4.34
N LEU A 57 -12.60 6.19 -4.65
CA LEU A 57 -13.25 7.20 -3.83
C LEU A 57 -14.76 7.19 -4.09
N SER A 58 -15.52 7.45 -3.03
CA SER A 58 -16.97 7.68 -3.16
C SER A 58 -17.23 8.98 -3.93
N GLU A 59 -18.38 9.07 -4.61
CA GLU A 59 -18.73 10.27 -5.40
C GLU A 59 -18.87 11.54 -4.54
N ASP A 60 -19.20 11.39 -3.25
CA ASP A 60 -19.33 12.48 -2.28
C ASP A 60 -17.99 12.85 -1.58
N GLU A 61 -16.92 12.08 -1.80
CA GLU A 61 -15.62 12.35 -1.17
C GLU A 61 -14.87 13.46 -1.90
N GLU A 62 -14.33 14.40 -1.13
CA GLU A 62 -13.44 15.43 -1.68
C GLU A 62 -12.14 14.78 -2.19
N PRO A 63 -11.62 15.20 -3.35
CA PRO A 63 -10.36 14.69 -3.86
C PRO A 63 -9.22 15.07 -2.91
N PRO A 64 -8.28 14.15 -2.62
CA PRO A 64 -7.13 14.43 -1.78
C PRO A 64 -6.26 15.52 -2.42
N LYS A 65 -5.81 16.49 -1.60
CA LYS A 65 -5.01 17.65 -2.07
C LYS A 65 -3.63 17.69 -1.43
N THR A 66 -3.48 17.09 -0.26
CA THR A 66 -2.24 17.11 0.53
C THR A 66 -1.73 15.71 0.75
N TYR A 67 -0.42 15.57 0.96
CA TYR A 67 0.21 14.31 1.36
C TYR A 67 -0.47 13.66 2.58
N ALA A 68 -0.96 14.47 3.53
CA ALA A 68 -1.66 13.97 4.70
C ALA A 68 -3.00 13.30 4.33
N ASP A 69 -3.70 13.81 3.32
CA ASP A 69 -4.95 13.22 2.81
C ASP A 69 -4.67 11.88 2.12
N PHE A 70 -3.65 11.84 1.25
CA PHE A 70 -3.22 10.60 0.60
C PHE A 70 -2.77 9.55 1.62
N MET A 71 -2.01 9.95 2.64
CA MET A 71 -1.62 9.07 3.73
C MET A 71 -2.83 8.57 4.53
N ALA A 72 -3.85 9.40 4.75
CA ALA A 72 -5.08 8.98 5.43
C ALA A 72 -5.88 7.97 4.60
N LEU A 73 -5.92 8.13 3.28
CA LEU A 73 -6.54 7.16 2.36
C LEU A 73 -5.74 5.86 2.26
N ALA A 74 -4.42 5.94 2.14
CA ALA A 74 -3.54 4.77 2.12
C ALA A 74 -3.71 3.90 3.37
N LYS A 75 -3.99 4.50 4.53
CA LYS A 75 -4.27 3.77 5.78
C LYS A 75 -5.63 3.04 5.79
N GLN A 76 -6.53 3.37 4.89
CA GLN A 76 -7.81 2.68 4.71
C GLN A 76 -7.70 1.47 3.77
N VAL A 77 -6.61 1.39 3.00
CA VAL A 77 -6.33 0.24 2.13
C VAL A 77 -6.09 -1.00 2.98
N GLU A 78 -6.97 -1.98 2.83
CA GLU A 78 -6.85 -3.27 3.52
C GLU A 78 -5.89 -4.24 2.83
N VAL A 79 -5.75 -4.11 1.51
CA VAL A 79 -4.97 -5.05 0.67
C VAL A 79 -3.90 -4.29 -0.11
N TRP A 80 -2.65 -4.62 0.16
CA TRP A 80 -1.48 -4.14 -0.56
C TRP A 80 -0.91 -5.26 -1.42
N ASN A 81 -0.71 -4.99 -2.71
CA ASN A 81 -0.15 -5.96 -3.63
C ASN A 81 1.35 -5.68 -3.79
N PRO A 82 2.25 -6.62 -3.46
CA PRO A 82 3.68 -6.40 -3.67
C PRO A 82 3.95 -6.16 -5.15
N LYS A 83 4.72 -5.10 -5.45
CA LYS A 83 5.14 -4.78 -6.80
C LYS A 83 6.10 -5.88 -7.26
N GLU A 84 5.68 -6.68 -8.24
CA GLU A 84 6.56 -7.67 -8.85
C GLU A 84 7.72 -6.93 -9.54
N TYR A 85 8.90 -6.98 -8.93
CA TYR A 85 10.13 -6.63 -9.64
C TYR A 85 10.37 -7.74 -10.66
N GLY A 86 9.87 -7.54 -11.88
CA GLY A 86 10.23 -8.38 -13.01
C GLY A 86 11.75 -8.46 -13.11
N TYR A 87 12.28 -9.67 -12.98
CA TYR A 87 13.65 -9.96 -13.39
C TYR A 87 13.67 -9.88 -14.92
N ASP A 88 14.17 -8.79 -15.48
CA ASP A 88 14.66 -8.72 -16.87
C ASP A 88 16.15 -9.11 -16.90
#